data_AF-A0A522RNR9-F1
#
_entry.id   AF-A0A522RNR9-F1
#
_cell.length_a   1.000
_cell.length_b   1.000
_cell.length_c   1.000
_cell.angle_alpha   90.00
_cell.angle_beta   90.00
_cell.angle_gamma   90.00
#
_symmetry.space_group_name_H-M   'P 1'
#
loop_
_entity.id
_entity.type
_entity.pdbx_description
1 polymer ?
#
loop_
_entity_poly.entity_id
_entity_poly.type
_entity_poly.pdbx_seq_one_letter_code
_entity_poly.pdbx_strand_id
1 'polypeptide(L)'
;MTVSRPAASARDDEELRARVGFVIELARRLHQYGTAAPRLEQAVGNAAQRLGLVCDVLSTPTSIVLSFSGPGGDGIADLTQVVRIAPGDVNLARLCRVDEIADQVADGSLEPRRGMAQLHALGRPLSRRALWATIASYGLSAASVAVLFRTSGPDALAAGVIGLLIGAIVVAGYGRPRLSAASDAIAALVA
;
A
#
# COMPACT_ATOMS: atom_id res chain seq x y z
N MET A 1 -38.90 -12.69 -24.83
CA MET A 1 -38.80 -13.81 -23.88
C MET A 1 -37.76 -13.42 -22.84
N THR A 2 -38.18 -12.66 -21.84
CA THR A 2 -37.29 -12.08 -20.82
C THR A 2 -37.17 -13.11 -19.71
N VAL A 3 -36.11 -13.92 -19.74
CA VAL A 3 -35.84 -14.90 -18.69
C VAL A 3 -35.50 -14.11 -17.42
N SER A 4 -36.46 -14.04 -16.50
CA SER A 4 -36.27 -13.44 -15.17
C SER A 4 -35.30 -14.33 -14.39
N ARG A 5 -34.03 -13.88 -14.30
CA ARG A 5 -32.96 -14.57 -13.58
C ARG A 5 -33.30 -14.58 -12.08
N PRO A 6 -33.19 -15.71 -11.35
CA PRO A 6 -33.58 -15.79 -9.94
C PRO A 6 -32.68 -14.93 -9.06
N ALA A 7 -33.26 -14.30 -8.02
CA ALA A 7 -32.59 -13.39 -7.09
C ALA A 7 -31.36 -14.00 -6.36
N ALA A 8 -31.29 -15.33 -6.25
CA ALA A 8 -30.14 -16.05 -5.71
C ALA A 8 -28.88 -15.88 -6.57
N SER A 9 -29.02 -16.02 -7.90
CA SER A 9 -27.89 -15.83 -8.84
C SER A 9 -27.33 -14.41 -8.81
N ALA A 10 -28.18 -13.41 -8.57
CA ALA A 10 -27.75 -12.02 -8.47
C ALA A 10 -26.91 -11.75 -7.20
N ARG A 11 -27.24 -12.41 -6.08
CA ARG A 11 -26.48 -12.31 -4.83
C ARG A 11 -25.12 -13.00 -4.93
N ASP A 12 -25.10 -14.19 -5.52
CA ASP A 12 -23.87 -14.96 -5.73
C ASP A 12 -22.91 -14.18 -6.67
N ASP A 13 -23.45 -13.58 -7.73
CA ASP A 13 -22.70 -12.70 -8.64
C ASP A 13 -22.15 -11.46 -7.90
N GLU A 14 -22.90 -10.89 -6.95
CA GLU A 14 -22.49 -9.72 -6.16
C GLU A 14 -21.40 -10.07 -5.14
N GLU A 15 -21.48 -11.25 -4.53
CA GLU A 15 -20.47 -11.75 -3.60
C GLU A 15 -19.17 -12.10 -4.33
N LEU A 16 -19.26 -12.77 -5.49
CA LEU A 16 -18.13 -13.03 -6.35
C LEU A 16 -17.41 -11.72 -6.74
N ARG A 17 -18.16 -10.71 -7.19
CA ARG A 17 -17.61 -9.38 -7.50
C ARG A 17 -16.92 -8.73 -6.30
N ALA A 18 -17.47 -8.88 -5.09
CA ALA A 18 -16.85 -8.34 -3.89
C ALA A 18 -15.51 -9.01 -3.58
N ARG A 19 -15.43 -10.34 -3.70
CA ARG A 19 -14.19 -11.11 -3.47
C ARG A 19 -13.13 -10.79 -4.54
N VAL A 20 -13.51 -10.82 -5.82
CA VAL A 20 -12.63 -10.44 -6.94
C VAL A 20 -12.13 -9.01 -6.76
N GLY A 21 -13.05 -8.08 -6.49
CA GLY A 21 -12.72 -6.68 -6.22
C GLY A 21 -11.67 -6.56 -5.11
N PHE A 22 -11.88 -7.24 -3.99
CA PHE A 22 -10.95 -7.21 -2.86
C PHE A 22 -9.55 -7.66 -3.26
N VAL A 23 -9.41 -8.77 -4.00
CA VAL A 23 -8.11 -9.28 -4.46
C VAL A 23 -7.41 -8.27 -5.38
N ILE A 24 -8.15 -7.61 -6.27
CA ILE A 24 -7.60 -6.58 -7.17
C ILE A 24 -7.06 -5.39 -6.37
N GLU A 25 -7.81 -4.91 -5.39
CA GLU A 25 -7.38 -3.76 -4.60
C GLU A 25 -6.23 -4.13 -3.64
N LEU A 26 -6.23 -5.34 -3.08
CA LEU A 26 -5.13 -5.87 -2.31
C LEU A 26 -3.83 -5.86 -3.14
N ALA A 27 -3.86 -6.43 -4.34
CA ALA A 27 -2.72 -6.43 -5.26
C ALA A 27 -2.23 -5.01 -5.56
N ARG A 28 -3.16 -4.08 -5.83
CA ARG A 28 -2.84 -2.66 -6.07
C ARG A 28 -2.10 -2.04 -4.89
N ARG A 29 -2.58 -2.25 -3.66
CA ARG A 29 -1.99 -1.64 -2.46
C ARG A 29 -0.62 -2.24 -2.12
N LEU A 30 -0.48 -3.56 -2.19
CA LEU A 30 0.81 -4.22 -2.01
C LEU A 30 1.87 -3.68 -2.98
N HIS A 31 1.50 -3.50 -4.25
CA HIS A 31 2.38 -2.94 -5.26
C HIS A 31 2.72 -1.47 -4.99
N GLN A 32 1.72 -0.64 -4.66
CA GLN A 32 1.91 0.78 -4.34
C GLN A 32 2.81 1.02 -3.13
N TYR A 33 2.88 0.08 -2.19
CA TYR A 33 3.71 0.20 -0.98
C TYR A 33 5.05 -0.51 -1.09
N GLY A 34 5.43 -0.94 -2.29
CA GLY A 34 6.78 -1.43 -2.60
C GLY A 34 7.02 -2.91 -2.30
N THR A 35 5.99 -3.75 -2.31
CA THR A 35 6.17 -5.20 -2.14
C THR A 35 6.90 -5.78 -3.35
N ALA A 36 7.93 -6.60 -3.09
CA ALA A 36 8.64 -7.31 -4.16
C ALA A 36 7.69 -8.24 -4.93
N ALA A 37 7.85 -8.34 -6.25
CA ALA A 37 6.93 -9.08 -7.12
C ALA A 37 6.66 -10.52 -6.67
N PRO A 38 7.65 -11.37 -6.33
CA PRO A 38 7.36 -12.74 -5.90
C PRO A 38 6.53 -12.82 -4.61
N ARG A 39 6.80 -11.92 -3.65
CA ARG A 39 6.05 -11.86 -2.39
C ARG A 39 4.62 -11.36 -2.63
N LEU A 40 4.45 -10.37 -3.51
CA LEU A 40 3.13 -9.88 -3.89
C LEU A 40 2.32 -10.99 -4.55
N GLU A 41 2.90 -11.68 -5.53
CA GLU A 41 2.25 -12.76 -6.27
C GLU A 41 1.79 -13.87 -5.33
N GLN A 42 2.67 -14.29 -4.41
CA GLN A 42 2.33 -15.27 -3.38
C GLN A 42 1.20 -14.79 -2.45
N ALA A 43 1.27 -13.54 -1.96
CA ALA A 43 0.26 -13.00 -1.04
C ALA A 43 -1.12 -12.89 -1.70
N VAL A 44 -1.17 -12.39 -2.93
CA VAL A 44 -2.41 -12.25 -3.72
C VAL A 44 -2.99 -13.63 -4.05
N GLY A 45 -2.15 -14.59 -4.48
CA GLY A 45 -2.57 -15.96 -4.75
C GLY A 45 -3.18 -16.63 -3.53
N ASN A 46 -2.52 -16.51 -2.36
CA ASN A 46 -3.03 -17.07 -1.10
C ASN A 46 -4.36 -16.44 -0.68
N ALA A 47 -4.50 -15.11 -0.80
CA ALA A 47 -5.74 -14.41 -0.47
C ALA A 47 -6.88 -14.82 -1.41
N ALA A 48 -6.60 -14.95 -2.72
CA ALA A 48 -7.58 -15.42 -3.70
C ALA A 48 -8.06 -16.85 -3.39
N GLN A 49 -7.13 -17.77 -3.12
CA GLN A 49 -7.46 -19.16 -2.77
C GLN A 49 -8.33 -19.24 -1.52
N ARG A 50 -8.01 -18.48 -0.47
CA ARG A 50 -8.82 -18.45 0.76
C ARG A 50 -10.23 -17.88 0.54
N LEU A 51 -10.42 -17.04 -0.47
CA LEU A 51 -11.72 -16.54 -0.90
C LEU A 51 -12.45 -17.47 -1.89
N GLY A 52 -11.89 -18.65 -2.19
CA GLY A 52 -12.45 -19.62 -3.13
C GLY A 52 -12.30 -19.19 -4.59
N LEU A 53 -11.30 -18.37 -4.91
CA LEU A 53 -10.99 -17.91 -6.26
C LEU A 53 -9.73 -18.61 -6.78
N VAL A 54 -9.71 -18.91 -8.08
CA VAL A 54 -8.48 -19.25 -8.80
C VAL A 54 -7.99 -17.97 -9.46
N CYS A 55 -6.82 -17.48 -9.06
CA CYS A 55 -6.23 -16.24 -9.56
C CYS A 55 -4.75 -16.44 -9.89
N ASP A 56 -4.41 -16.26 -11.17
CA ASP A 56 -3.02 -16.12 -11.62
C ASP A 56 -2.64 -14.64 -11.60
N VAL A 57 -1.48 -14.33 -11.02
CA VAL A 57 -1.02 -12.96 -10.82
C VAL A 57 0.40 -12.80 -11.36
N LEU A 58 0.63 -11.71 -12.06
CA LEU A 58 1.94 -11.29 -12.55
C LEU A 58 2.18 -9.83 -12.19
N SER A 59 3.26 -9.55 -11.48
CA SER A 59 3.64 -8.19 -11.09
C SER A 59 4.88 -7.72 -11.85
N THR A 60 4.73 -6.60 -12.53
CA THR A 60 5.83 -5.85 -13.17
C THR A 60 5.98 -4.50 -12.47
N PRO A 61 7.12 -3.77 -12.60
CA PRO A 61 7.37 -2.54 -11.82
C PRO A 61 6.32 -1.42 -11.93
N THR A 62 5.44 -1.48 -12.92
CA THR A 62 4.43 -0.44 -13.20
C THR A 62 3.06 -1.01 -13.55
N SER A 63 2.87 -2.32 -13.42
CA SER A 63 1.59 -2.96 -13.73
C SER A 63 1.45 -4.31 -13.06
N ILE A 64 0.21 -4.68 -12.78
CA ILE A 64 -0.18 -6.01 -12.34
C ILE A 64 -1.17 -6.57 -13.35
N VAL A 65 -1.01 -7.84 -13.71
CA VAL A 65 -2.00 -8.60 -14.46
C VAL A 65 -2.60 -9.64 -13.52
N LEU A 66 -3.92 -9.69 -13.45
CA LEU A 66 -4.68 -10.63 -12.64
C LEU A 66 -5.62 -11.39 -13.57
N SER A 67 -5.58 -12.71 -13.55
CA SER A 67 -6.47 -13.57 -14.33
C SER A 67 -7.24 -14.47 -13.38
N PHE A 68 -8.56 -14.32 -13.35
CA PHE A 68 -9.48 -15.09 -12.52
C PHE A 68 -10.18 -16.16 -13.36
N SER A 69 -10.24 -17.38 -12.84
CA SER A 69 -10.88 -18.52 -13.48
C SER A 69 -11.89 -19.18 -12.55
N GLY A 70 -12.95 -19.75 -13.12
CA GLY A 70 -13.94 -20.53 -12.38
C GLY A 70 -13.33 -21.77 -11.71
N PRO A 71 -13.82 -22.18 -10.52
CA PRO A 71 -13.42 -23.43 -9.89
C PRO A 71 -13.72 -24.62 -10.81
N GLY A 72 -12.70 -25.38 -11.21
CA GLY A 72 -12.85 -26.53 -12.11
C GLY A 72 -13.03 -26.19 -13.60
N GLY A 73 -12.70 -24.95 -14.00
CA GLY A 73 -12.69 -24.53 -15.40
C GLY A 73 -11.63 -25.25 -16.24
N ASP A 74 -11.69 -25.06 -17.55
CA ASP A 74 -10.80 -25.64 -18.58
C ASP A 74 -9.41 -24.97 -18.65
N GLY A 75 -9.06 -24.16 -17.64
CA GLY A 75 -7.83 -23.37 -17.60
C GLY A 75 -7.92 -22.03 -18.32
N ILE A 76 -9.09 -21.67 -18.89
CA ILE A 76 -9.32 -20.35 -19.50
C ILE A 76 -9.81 -19.39 -18.40
N ALA A 77 -9.24 -18.18 -18.39
CA ALA A 77 -9.66 -17.13 -17.46
C ALA A 77 -11.00 -16.52 -17.88
N ASP A 78 -11.94 -16.47 -16.94
CA ASP A 78 -13.24 -15.80 -17.12
C ASP A 78 -13.10 -14.28 -17.09
N LEU A 79 -12.10 -13.79 -16.34
CA LEU A 79 -11.83 -12.35 -16.18
C LEU A 79 -10.33 -12.10 -16.07
N THR A 80 -9.78 -11.34 -17.02
CA THR A 80 -8.44 -10.77 -16.89
C THR A 80 -8.51 -9.27 -16.66
N GLN A 81 -7.83 -8.80 -15.62
CA GLN A 81 -7.69 -7.39 -15.31
C GLN A 81 -6.22 -6.96 -15.37
N VAL A 82 -5.97 -5.93 -16.15
CA VAL A 82 -4.68 -5.23 -16.20
C VAL A 82 -4.79 -3.96 -15.37
N VAL A 83 -3.96 -3.84 -14.35
CA VAL A 83 -3.92 -2.69 -13.45
C VAL A 83 -2.63 -1.93 -13.70
N ARG A 84 -2.73 -0.73 -14.27
CA ARG A 84 -1.60 0.20 -14.36
C ARG A 84 -1.40 0.92 -13.04
N ILE A 85 -0.17 0.96 -12.56
CA ILE A 85 0.19 1.58 -11.28
C ILE A 85 1.43 2.44 -11.49
N ALA A 86 1.39 3.68 -11.02
CA ALA A 86 2.60 4.49 -10.96
C ALA A 86 3.60 3.85 -9.98
N PRO A 87 4.92 3.93 -10.22
CA PRO A 87 5.89 3.48 -9.25
C PRO A 87 5.56 4.05 -7.86
N GLY A 88 5.30 3.16 -6.91
CA GLY A 88 5.01 3.54 -5.54
C GLY A 88 6.27 3.65 -4.71
N ASP A 89 6.23 4.43 -3.63
CA ASP A 89 7.29 4.48 -2.63
C ASP A 89 7.08 3.42 -1.55
N VAL A 90 8.18 2.90 -1.01
CA VAL A 90 8.13 1.92 0.08
C VAL A 90 7.49 2.56 1.31
N ASN A 91 6.40 1.96 1.79
CA ASN A 91 5.74 2.39 3.02
C ASN A 91 5.43 1.18 3.91
N LEU A 92 6.38 0.83 4.77
CA LEU A 92 6.29 -0.36 5.62
C LEU A 92 5.09 -0.31 6.57
N ALA A 93 4.77 0.87 7.13
CA ALA A 93 3.64 1.01 8.04
C ALA A 93 2.28 0.72 7.34
N ARG A 94 2.12 1.17 6.10
CA ARG A 94 0.93 0.86 5.30
C ARG A 94 0.95 -0.58 4.82
N LEU A 95 2.12 -1.12 4.48
CA LEU A 95 2.28 -2.51 4.09
C LEU A 95 1.83 -3.47 5.19
N CYS A 96 2.26 -3.26 6.44
CA CYS A 96 1.81 -4.06 7.58
C CYS A 96 0.29 -4.01 7.75
N ARG A 97 -0.33 -2.83 7.60
CA ARG A 97 -1.80 -2.71 7.67
C ARG A 97 -2.52 -3.40 6.52
N VAL A 98 -1.95 -3.41 5.32
CA VAL A 98 -2.51 -4.15 4.19
C VAL A 98 -2.47 -5.65 4.48
N ASP A 99 -1.33 -6.16 4.99
CA ASP A 99 -1.16 -7.56 5.38
C ASP A 99 -2.19 -7.95 6.47
N GLU A 100 -2.36 -7.13 7.51
CA GLU A 100 -3.36 -7.34 8.57
C GLU A 100 -4.80 -7.42 8.02
N ILE A 101 -5.17 -6.53 7.09
CA ILE A 101 -6.50 -6.55 6.46
C ILE A 101 -6.66 -7.81 5.60
N ALA A 102 -5.62 -8.19 4.86
CA ALA A 102 -5.64 -9.40 4.04
C ALA A 102 -5.87 -10.64 4.89
N ASP A 103 -5.15 -10.77 6.00
CA ASP A 103 -5.29 -11.89 6.92
C ASP A 103 -6.70 -11.96 7.52
N GLN A 104 -7.25 -10.83 7.99
CA GLN A 104 -8.62 -10.76 8.53
C GLN A 104 -9.71 -11.10 7.50
N VAL A 105 -9.52 -10.73 6.24
CA VAL A 105 -10.48 -11.11 5.19
C VAL A 105 -10.35 -12.58 4.84
N ALA A 106 -9.12 -13.09 4.84
CA ALA A 106 -8.82 -14.44 4.43
C ALA A 106 -9.13 -15.50 5.50
N ASP A 107 -9.14 -15.12 6.79
CA ASP A 107 -9.63 -15.97 7.88
C ASP A 107 -11.15 -15.85 8.12
N GLY A 108 -11.82 -14.95 7.40
CA GLY A 108 -13.26 -14.72 7.47
C GLY A 108 -13.72 -13.83 8.64
N SER A 109 -12.81 -13.29 9.45
CA SER A 109 -13.13 -12.33 10.51
C SER A 109 -13.61 -10.97 9.99
N LEU A 110 -13.25 -10.63 8.74
CA LEU A 110 -13.67 -9.41 8.05
C LEU A 110 -14.29 -9.72 6.68
N GLU A 111 -15.47 -9.17 6.43
CA GLU A 111 -16.14 -9.30 5.13
C GLU A 111 -15.32 -8.60 4.02
N PRO A 112 -15.17 -9.19 2.81
CA PRO A 112 -14.39 -8.60 1.70
C PRO A 112 -14.78 -7.15 1.35
N ARG A 113 -16.07 -6.80 1.41
CA ARG A 113 -16.54 -5.43 1.18
C ARG A 113 -16.01 -4.44 2.22
N ARG A 114 -15.94 -4.86 3.48
CA ARG A 114 -15.39 -4.04 4.57
C ARG A 114 -13.87 -3.95 4.47
N GLY A 115 -13.20 -5.05 4.14
CA GLY A 115 -11.76 -5.07 3.84
C GLY A 115 -11.40 -4.10 2.73
N MET A 116 -12.17 -4.11 1.63
CA MET A 116 -12.05 -3.15 0.54
C MET A 116 -12.15 -1.69 1.01
N ALA A 117 -13.15 -1.38 1.83
CA ALA A 117 -13.31 -0.02 2.38
C ALA A 117 -12.12 0.40 3.27
N GLN A 118 -11.55 -0.53 4.04
CA GLN A 118 -10.35 -0.27 4.85
C GLN A 118 -9.10 -0.06 3.98
N LEU A 119 -8.90 -0.87 2.93
CA LEU A 119 -7.81 -0.68 1.97
C LEU A 119 -7.90 0.70 1.29
N HIS A 120 -9.10 1.13 0.92
CA HIS A 120 -9.32 2.48 0.35
C HIS A 120 -8.96 3.59 1.36
N ALA A 121 -9.22 3.39 2.65
CA ALA A 121 -8.89 4.36 3.69
C ALA A 121 -7.37 4.53 3.87
N LEU A 122 -6.55 3.50 3.59
CA LEU A 122 -5.09 3.58 3.65
C LEU A 122 -4.48 4.54 2.61
N GLY A 123 -5.20 4.76 1.50
CA GLY A 123 -4.79 5.72 0.47
C GLY A 123 -4.92 7.19 0.86
N ARG A 124 -5.53 7.51 2.02
CA ARG A 124 -5.74 8.88 2.45
C ARG A 124 -4.43 9.59 2.78
N PRO A 125 -4.32 10.91 2.52
CA PRO A 125 -3.15 11.69 2.89
C PRO A 125 -2.95 11.68 4.41
N LEU A 126 -1.69 11.84 4.82
CA LEU A 126 -1.35 11.96 6.24
C LEU A 126 -2.07 13.16 6.87
N SER A 127 -2.53 12.98 8.12
CA SER A 127 -3.13 14.08 8.86
C SER A 127 -2.07 15.14 9.19
N ARG A 128 -2.48 16.40 9.38
CA ARG A 128 -1.55 17.48 9.77
C ARG A 128 -0.74 17.12 11.01
N ARG A 129 -1.35 16.44 11.99
CA ARG A 129 -0.66 15.98 13.21
C ARG A 129 0.43 14.95 12.88
N ALA A 130 0.15 14.01 11.99
CA ALA A 130 1.13 13.02 11.56
C ALA A 130 2.31 13.69 10.82
N LEU A 131 2.02 14.69 9.96
CA LEU A 131 3.05 15.46 9.28
C LEU A 131 3.97 16.19 10.28
N TRP A 132 3.39 16.88 11.27
CA TRP A 132 4.17 17.55 12.33
C TRP A 132 4.98 16.56 13.17
N ALA A 133 4.41 15.40 13.50
CA ALA A 133 5.12 14.35 14.21
C ALA A 133 6.31 13.82 13.40
N THR A 134 6.16 13.61 12.08
CA THR A 134 7.27 13.24 11.20
C THR A 134 8.39 14.27 11.25
N ILE A 135 8.09 15.57 11.12
CA ILE A 135 9.09 16.65 11.19
C ILE A 135 9.83 16.59 12.53
N ALA A 136 9.08 16.50 13.64
CA ALA A 136 9.65 16.42 14.99
C ALA A 136 10.56 15.18 15.17
N SER A 137 10.18 14.04 14.61
CA SER A 137 10.98 12.80 14.67
C SER A 137 12.34 12.95 13.97
N TYR A 138 12.42 13.66 12.84
CA TYR A 138 13.70 13.94 12.19
C TYR A 138 14.62 14.76 13.09
N GLY A 139 14.09 15.85 13.67
CA GLY A 139 14.84 16.69 14.60
C GLY A 139 15.31 15.93 15.84
N LEU A 140 14.41 15.17 16.46
CA LEU A 140 14.73 14.38 17.64
C LEU A 140 15.76 13.30 17.35
N SER A 141 15.68 12.64 16.19
CA SER A 141 16.64 11.62 15.78
C SER A 141 18.03 12.21 15.55
N ALA A 142 18.12 13.33 14.82
CA ALA A 142 19.38 14.02 14.56
C ALA A 142 20.07 14.51 15.86
N ALA A 143 19.29 15.14 16.76
CA ALA A 143 19.79 15.55 18.07
C ALA A 143 20.25 14.35 18.91
N SER A 144 19.50 13.24 18.90
CA SER A 144 19.85 12.02 19.64
C SER A 144 21.15 11.42 19.16
N VAL A 145 21.37 11.38 17.85
CA VAL A 145 22.64 10.91 17.26
C VAL A 145 23.80 11.82 17.69
N ALA A 146 23.64 13.14 17.64
CA ALA A 146 24.67 14.08 18.10
C ALA A 146 25.06 13.85 19.57
N VAL A 147 24.08 13.67 20.45
CA VAL A 147 24.31 13.35 21.87
C VAL A 147 25.05 12.02 22.04
N LEU A 148 24.73 11.00 21.24
CA LEU A 148 25.43 9.70 21.28
C LEU A 148 26.92 9.83 20.95
N PHE A 149 27.28 10.73 20.02
CA PHE A 149 28.67 11.07 19.70
C PHE A 149 29.35 11.97 20.75
N ARG A 150 28.69 12.24 21.88
CA ARG A 150 29.17 13.09 22.98
C ARG A 150 29.55 14.50 22.52
N THR A 151 28.80 15.05 21.56
CA THR A 151 28.99 16.44 21.14
C THR A 151 28.51 17.41 22.22
N SER A 152 28.86 18.70 22.08
CA SER A 152 28.42 19.72 23.03
C SER A 152 26.91 19.98 22.93
N GLY A 153 26.28 20.49 23.99
CA GLY A 153 24.85 20.82 24.00
C GLY A 153 24.40 21.70 22.81
N PRO A 154 25.16 22.76 22.44
CA PRO A 154 24.91 23.56 21.24
C PRO A 154 24.94 22.75 19.94
N ASP A 155 25.87 21.80 19.80
CA ASP A 155 25.99 20.96 18.60
C ASP A 155 24.78 20.03 18.46
N ALA A 156 24.28 19.48 19.57
CA ALA A 156 23.07 18.66 19.57
C ALA A 156 21.82 19.49 19.19
N LEU A 157 21.74 20.74 19.64
CA LEU A 157 20.65 21.64 19.25
C LEU A 157 20.73 22.01 17.76
N ALA A 158 21.94 22.31 17.25
CA ALA A 158 22.16 22.60 15.83
C ALA A 158 21.77 21.39 14.97
N ALA A 159 22.21 20.18 15.33
CA ALA A 159 21.82 18.94 14.66
C ALA A 159 20.30 18.72 14.68
N GLY A 160 19.64 19.00 15.80
CA GLY A 160 18.18 18.94 15.91
C GLY A 160 17.47 19.92 14.98
N VAL A 161 17.93 21.17 14.88
CA VAL A 161 17.37 22.17 13.96
C VAL A 161 17.55 21.76 12.51
N ILE A 162 18.75 21.27 12.13
CA ILE A 162 19.01 20.73 10.79
C ILE A 162 18.06 19.55 10.49
N GLY A 163 17.89 18.64 11.44
CA GLY A 163 16.92 17.54 11.33
C GLY A 163 15.48 18.03 11.11
N LEU A 164 15.02 19.04 11.85
CA LEU A 164 13.69 19.63 11.65
C LEU A 164 13.54 20.24 10.24
N LEU A 165 14.57 20.92 9.74
CA LEU A 165 14.57 21.50 8.38
C LEU A 165 14.48 20.39 7.32
N ILE A 166 15.28 19.32 7.46
CA ILE A 166 15.23 18.15 6.57
C ILE A 166 13.83 17.53 6.62
N GLY A 167 13.28 17.30 7.81
CA GLY A 167 11.94 16.76 7.99
C GLY A 167 10.85 17.61 7.30
N ALA A 168 10.97 18.94 7.38
CA ALA A 168 10.05 19.86 6.71
C ALA A 168 10.17 19.78 5.17
N ILE A 169 11.39 19.67 4.64
CA ILE A 169 11.64 19.47 3.20
C ILE A 169 11.03 18.15 2.73
N VAL A 170 11.24 17.05 3.47
CA VAL A 170 10.67 15.73 3.16
C VAL A 170 9.14 15.80 3.13
N VAL A 171 8.51 16.40 4.15
CA VAL A 171 7.05 16.56 4.22
C VAL A 171 6.51 17.44 3.08
N ALA A 172 7.22 18.50 2.70
CA ALA A 172 6.85 19.34 1.56
C ALA A 172 6.98 18.58 0.22
N GLY A 173 7.85 17.56 0.15
CA GLY A 173 8.03 16.67 -1.00
C GLY A 173 6.87 15.71 -1.25
N TYR A 174 6.13 15.29 -0.22
CA TYR A 174 5.02 14.32 -0.33
C TYR A 174 3.91 14.71 -1.31
N GLY A 175 3.76 16.00 -1.63
CA GLY A 175 2.75 16.50 -2.57
C GLY A 175 3.26 16.79 -3.99
N ARG A 176 4.56 16.66 -4.27
CA ARG A 176 5.17 17.11 -5.54
C ARG A 176 6.19 16.09 -6.06
N PRO A 177 5.81 15.26 -7.06
CA PRO A 177 6.70 14.23 -7.63
C PRO A 177 8.04 14.75 -8.14
N ARG A 178 8.08 16.02 -8.59
CA ARG A 178 9.29 16.68 -9.07
C ARG A 178 10.26 17.09 -7.94
N LEU A 179 9.77 17.27 -6.71
CA LEU A 179 10.60 17.58 -5.55
C LEU A 179 11.17 16.33 -4.89
N SER A 180 10.52 15.17 -5.01
CA SER A 180 11.06 13.91 -4.46
C SER A 180 12.36 13.47 -5.13
N ALA A 181 12.53 13.74 -6.43
CA ALA A 181 13.79 13.46 -7.12
C ALA A 181 14.91 14.46 -6.76
N ALA A 182 14.55 15.66 -6.32
CA ALA A 182 15.49 16.72 -5.96
C ALA A 182 15.73 16.80 -4.43
N SER A 183 14.95 16.10 -3.62
CA SER A 183 14.99 16.22 -2.16
C SER A 183 16.31 15.78 -1.57
N ASP A 184 16.95 14.76 -2.15
CA ASP A 184 18.27 14.29 -1.71
C ASP A 184 19.35 15.35 -1.98
N ALA A 185 19.30 15.99 -3.16
CA ALA A 185 20.23 17.06 -3.50
C ALA A 185 20.00 18.33 -2.67
N ILE A 186 18.73 18.67 -2.37
CA ILE A 186 18.38 19.82 -1.53
C ILE A 186 18.78 19.54 -0.07
N ALA A 187 18.54 18.34 0.44
CA ALA A 187 18.95 17.95 1.78
C ALA A 187 20.48 17.98 1.92
N ALA A 188 21.22 17.49 0.92
CA ALA A 188 22.67 17.55 0.90
C ALA A 188 23.26 18.97 0.76
N LEU A 189 22.50 19.92 0.19
CA LEU A 189 22.91 21.32 0.14
C LEU A 189 22.66 22.06 1.47
N VAL A 190 21.65 21.62 2.22
CA VAL A 190 21.25 22.25 3.49
C VAL A 190 22.01 21.68 4.70
N ALA A 191 22.40 20.41 4.64
CA ALA A 191 23.18 19.72 5.67
C ALA A 191 24.69 19.97 5.51
#